data_AF-A0A7T4X009-F1
#
_entry.id   AF-A0A7T4X009-F1
#
_cell.length_a   1.000
_cell.length_b   1.000
_cell.length_c   1.000
_cell.angle_alpha   90.00
_cell.angle_beta   90.00
_cell.angle_gamma   90.00
#
_symmetry.space_group_name_H-M   'P 1'
#
loop_
_entity.id
_entity.type
_entity.pdbx_description
1 polymer ?
#
loop_
_entity_poly.entity_id
_entity_poly.type
_entity_poly.pdbx_seq_one_letter_code
_entity_poly.pdbx_strand_id
1 'polypeptide(L)'
;MKKNVWVFGASLVLTMMAACQNADSEEQTSEDSHENHDHHDHDHSEAVQTATIEGLNDHYHTGDQVELSVTTGEETEGHWHWYQKSDDEEWVIIEEEFEDTLNIEAVDGQKIKATFYDEDHNVIAESEPVEIHIDDHNSDVYNGYFEDEDIADRDISDWTGTWQSVYPYLTSGELEEVFEHKAEDGDKTAEEYKEYYNTGYETTMNEIEIKEDGTISFVSGEDTITGQYEYDGYEILEYEAGNRGVRFIFEQVNGDEDAPDYIQFSDHIIAPEKSGHYHLYWGDDREALLEEMDHWPTYYPEDLTVDEIKKDMLQH
;
A
#
# COMPACT_ATOMS: atom_id res chain seq x y z
N MET A 1 22.11 -49.94 -9.03
CA MET A 1 23.59 -49.94 -9.25
C MET A 1 23.97 -48.50 -9.57
N LYS A 2 24.83 -47.75 -8.88
CA LYS A 2 25.76 -47.94 -7.76
C LYS A 2 25.71 -46.66 -6.91
N LYS A 3 25.80 -46.84 -5.59
CA LYS A 3 26.13 -45.80 -4.60
C LYS A 3 27.58 -45.34 -4.83
N ASN A 4 27.94 -44.13 -4.41
CA ASN A 4 29.22 -43.90 -3.73
C ASN A 4 29.13 -42.67 -2.82
N VAL A 5 29.31 -42.97 -1.54
CA VAL A 5 29.58 -42.06 -0.41
C VAL A 5 31.10 -41.87 -0.35
N TRP A 6 31.57 -40.68 0.00
CA TRP A 6 32.91 -40.52 0.58
C TRP A 6 32.89 -39.50 1.73
N VAL A 7 33.39 -39.97 2.87
CA VAL A 7 33.65 -39.24 4.12
C VAL A 7 35.17 -39.30 4.36
N PHE A 8 35.65 -38.40 5.22
CA PHE A 8 36.99 -38.23 5.84
C PHE A 8 37.87 -37.16 5.18
N GLY A 9 38.51 -36.26 5.93
CA GLY A 9 38.65 -36.20 7.38
C GLY A 9 39.30 -34.87 7.82
N ALA A 10 39.09 -34.55 9.08
CA ALA A 10 39.70 -33.44 9.80
C ALA A 10 41.21 -33.69 10.00
N SER A 11 42.03 -32.65 9.86
CA SER A 11 43.40 -32.62 10.37
C SER A 11 43.67 -31.30 11.06
N LEU A 12 43.76 -31.42 12.39
CA LEU A 12 44.21 -30.45 13.37
C LEU A 12 45.73 -30.24 13.22
N VAL A 13 46.21 -29.00 13.11
CA VAL A 13 47.62 -28.67 13.36
C VAL A 13 47.68 -27.47 14.31
N LEU A 14 48.03 -27.80 15.56
CA LEU A 14 48.36 -26.90 16.65
C LEU A 14 49.89 -26.68 16.61
N THR A 15 50.37 -25.44 16.59
CA THR A 15 51.78 -25.14 16.90
C THR A 15 51.85 -24.04 17.95
N MET A 16 52.55 -24.36 19.03
CA MET A 16 52.77 -23.55 20.24
C MET A 16 53.94 -22.56 20.08
N MET A 17 53.78 -21.43 20.78
CA MET A 17 54.76 -20.66 21.58
C MET A 17 56.06 -20.12 20.96
N ALA A 18 56.31 -18.82 21.16
CA ALA A 18 57.28 -18.34 22.15
C ALA A 18 57.22 -16.81 22.33
N ALA A 19 57.21 -16.38 23.58
CA ALA A 19 57.32 -14.99 24.03
C ALA A 19 58.80 -14.55 24.11
N CYS A 20 59.05 -13.24 24.01
CA CYS A 20 60.16 -12.57 24.71
C CYS A 20 59.88 -11.05 24.85
N GLN A 21 59.79 -10.60 26.10
CA GLN A 21 59.93 -9.22 26.55
C GLN A 21 61.39 -8.75 26.40
N ASN A 22 61.66 -7.46 26.16
CA ASN A 22 61.98 -6.46 27.21
C ASN A 22 62.79 -5.24 26.68
N ALA A 23 62.52 -4.09 27.31
CA ALA A 23 63.41 -3.00 27.74
C ALA A 23 63.84 -1.85 26.78
N ASP A 24 63.19 -0.71 27.01
CA ASP A 24 63.72 0.60 27.48
C ASP A 24 64.83 1.36 26.74
N SER A 25 64.51 2.63 26.43
CA SER A 25 65.26 3.81 26.93
C SER A 25 64.45 5.12 26.73
N GLU A 26 64.01 5.70 27.85
CA GLU A 26 64.18 7.10 28.35
C GLU A 26 64.25 8.28 27.33
N GLU A 27 63.79 9.51 27.56
CA GLU A 27 63.11 10.24 28.64
C GLU A 27 63.10 11.70 28.12
N GLN A 28 61.98 12.43 28.15
CA GLN A 28 62.00 13.89 28.36
C GLN A 28 60.70 14.33 29.04
N THR A 29 60.90 14.77 30.27
CA THR A 29 59.95 15.34 31.23
C THR A 29 59.58 16.78 30.87
N SER A 30 58.31 17.13 31.02
CA SER A 30 57.89 18.42 31.56
C SER A 30 56.58 18.24 32.31
N GLU A 31 56.65 18.32 33.64
CA GLU A 31 55.51 18.47 34.54
C GLU A 31 54.88 19.85 34.34
N ASP A 32 53.54 19.93 34.25
CA ASP A 32 52.82 20.94 35.00
C ASP A 32 51.37 20.53 35.31
N SER A 33 51.05 20.63 36.60
CA SER A 33 49.79 20.70 37.34
C SER A 33 48.52 19.96 36.89
N HIS A 34 48.14 18.98 37.72
CA HIS A 34 46.81 18.73 38.31
C HIS A 34 45.54 19.17 37.55
N GLU A 35 44.67 18.20 37.23
CA GLU A 35 43.33 18.13 37.81
C GLU A 35 42.74 16.73 37.68
N ASN A 36 42.15 16.26 38.78
CA ASN A 36 41.59 14.93 38.94
C ASN A 36 40.10 15.06 38.60
N HIS A 37 39.67 14.49 37.47
CA HIS A 37 38.25 14.36 37.13
C HIS A 37 37.91 12.87 36.98
N ASP A 38 37.60 12.25 38.13
CA ASP A 38 36.47 11.34 38.19
C ASP A 38 35.24 12.13 37.75
N HIS A 39 34.44 11.61 36.81
CA HIS A 39 33.01 11.38 37.00
C HIS A 39 32.30 11.01 35.69
N HIS A 40 31.62 9.86 35.79
CA HIS A 40 30.32 9.51 35.20
C HIS A 40 30.23 9.25 33.69
N ASP A 41 30.31 7.97 33.36
CA ASP A 41 29.33 7.33 32.47
C ASP A 41 27.92 7.74 32.90
N HIS A 42 27.33 8.68 32.16
CA HIS A 42 25.90 8.90 32.14
C HIS A 42 25.32 8.03 31.03
N ASP A 43 24.91 6.82 31.40
CA ASP A 43 23.94 6.04 30.63
C ASP A 43 22.58 6.74 30.76
N HIS A 44 22.37 7.76 29.92
CA HIS A 44 21.06 8.34 29.65
C HIS A 44 20.57 7.76 28.32
N SER A 45 20.03 6.54 28.38
CA SER A 45 19.10 6.06 27.35
C SER A 45 17.84 6.93 27.41
N GLU A 46 17.84 8.07 26.73
CA GLU A 46 16.60 8.76 26.40
C GLU A 46 15.76 7.84 25.50
N ALA A 47 14.44 7.80 25.73
CA ALA A 47 13.57 6.97 24.92
C ALA A 47 13.48 7.56 23.52
N VAL A 48 13.77 6.76 22.49
CA VAL A 48 13.61 7.15 21.08
C VAL A 48 12.16 7.56 20.85
N GLN A 49 11.95 8.76 20.33
CA GLN A 49 10.63 9.28 19.98
C GLN A 49 10.09 8.61 18.71
N THR A 50 8.78 8.66 18.51
CA THR A 50 8.16 8.17 17.27
C THR A 50 8.10 9.30 16.24
N ALA A 51 8.57 9.02 15.03
CA ALA A 51 8.39 9.88 13.87
C ALA A 51 7.23 9.38 12.99
N THR A 52 6.63 10.28 12.21
CA THR A 52 5.54 9.95 11.28
C THR A 52 5.97 10.23 9.86
N ILE A 53 5.86 9.23 8.98
CA ILE A 53 6.00 9.39 7.54
C ILE A 53 4.62 9.76 6.97
N GLU A 54 4.59 10.75 6.08
CA GLU A 54 3.41 11.22 5.36
C GLU A 54 3.70 11.23 3.84
N GLY A 55 2.66 11.14 3.01
CA GLY A 55 2.77 11.22 1.54
C GLY A 55 2.84 9.87 0.81
N LEU A 56 2.79 8.75 1.55
CA LEU A 56 2.63 7.42 0.96
C LEU A 56 1.24 7.29 0.34
N ASN A 57 1.17 6.85 -0.91
CA ASN A 57 -0.09 6.45 -1.54
C ASN A 57 -0.45 5.01 -1.17
N ASP A 58 -1.73 4.65 -1.31
CA ASP A 58 -2.19 3.26 -1.25
C ASP A 58 -1.41 2.36 -2.20
N HIS A 59 -1.25 2.80 -3.45
CA HIS A 59 -0.36 2.19 -4.44
C HIS A 59 0.26 3.22 -5.41
N TYR A 60 1.14 2.72 -6.26
CA TYR A 60 1.87 3.45 -7.30
C TYR A 60 1.84 2.65 -8.61
N HIS A 61 2.16 3.29 -9.72
CA HIS A 61 2.42 2.61 -10.99
C HIS A 61 3.93 2.45 -11.23
N THR A 62 4.32 1.51 -12.09
CA THR A 62 5.71 1.34 -12.50
C THR A 62 6.25 2.61 -13.15
N GLY A 63 7.30 3.15 -12.55
CA GLY A 63 7.96 4.39 -12.98
C GLY A 63 7.49 5.64 -12.26
N ASP A 64 6.50 5.53 -11.37
CA ASP A 64 6.11 6.64 -10.50
C ASP A 64 7.23 7.05 -9.55
N GLN A 65 7.12 8.29 -9.07
CA GLN A 65 7.94 8.79 -7.98
C GLN A 65 7.13 8.75 -6.68
N VAL A 66 7.73 8.17 -5.66
CA VAL A 66 7.25 8.18 -4.28
C VAL A 66 7.82 9.44 -3.63
N GLU A 67 6.93 10.34 -3.21
CA GLU A 67 7.29 11.56 -2.49
C GLU A 67 6.83 11.44 -1.03
N LEU A 68 7.79 11.24 -0.13
CA LEU A 68 7.54 11.12 1.30
C LEU A 68 8.06 12.33 2.05
N SER A 69 7.43 12.64 3.17
CA SER A 69 7.95 13.56 4.17
C SER A 69 7.91 12.91 5.54
N VAL A 70 8.77 13.34 6.46
CA VAL A 70 8.80 12.84 7.82
C VAL A 70 8.76 13.99 8.82
N THR A 71 7.94 13.85 9.86
CA THR A 71 7.83 14.83 10.93
C THR A 71 8.06 14.19 12.30
N THR A 72 8.51 15.00 13.26
CA THR A 72 8.64 14.62 14.67
C THR A 72 7.98 15.67 15.56
N GLY A 73 7.66 15.29 16.80
CA GLY A 73 6.94 16.16 17.74
C GLY A 73 7.75 17.34 18.29
N GLU A 74 9.07 17.40 18.10
CA GLU A 74 9.94 18.44 18.65
C GLU A 74 10.97 18.92 17.62
N GLU A 75 11.08 20.25 17.45
CA GLU A 75 12.16 20.85 16.64
C GLU A 75 13.48 20.76 17.40
N THR A 76 14.34 19.87 16.94
CA THR A 76 15.70 19.67 17.46
C THR A 76 16.71 19.86 16.34
N GLU A 77 17.92 20.33 16.67
CA GLU A 77 19.01 20.44 15.71
C GLU A 77 19.53 19.02 15.40
N GLY A 78 19.53 18.64 14.12
CA GLY A 78 19.88 17.29 13.70
C GLY A 78 19.64 17.09 12.21
N HIS A 79 19.63 15.83 11.78
CA HIS A 79 19.45 15.47 10.38
C HIS A 79 18.74 14.11 10.24
N TRP A 80 18.03 13.94 9.14
CA TRP A 80 17.32 12.72 8.82
C TRP A 80 18.21 11.74 8.08
N HIS A 81 17.95 10.45 8.25
CA HIS A 81 18.45 9.40 7.38
C HIS A 81 17.26 8.53 6.97
N TRP A 82 17.12 8.30 5.68
CA TRP A 82 16.14 7.37 5.14
C TRP A 82 16.76 6.00 4.95
N TYR A 83 15.99 4.96 5.24
CA TYR A 83 16.39 3.57 5.09
C TYR A 83 15.40 2.84 4.21
N GLN A 84 15.92 1.96 3.37
CA GLN A 84 15.15 1.05 2.55
C GLN A 84 15.42 -0.41 2.89
N LYS A 85 14.44 -1.26 2.62
CA LYS A 85 14.57 -2.70 2.71
C LYS A 85 13.70 -3.36 1.65
N SER A 86 14.30 -4.29 0.89
CA SER A 86 13.58 -5.23 0.03
C SER A 86 13.43 -6.58 0.75
N ASP A 87 12.53 -7.44 0.26
CA ASP A 87 12.23 -8.72 0.89
C ASP A 87 13.48 -9.56 1.20
N ASP A 88 13.52 -10.10 2.43
CA ASP A 88 14.63 -10.87 3.01
C ASP A 88 15.99 -10.16 3.17
N GLU A 89 16.06 -8.84 2.95
CA GLU A 89 17.30 -8.06 3.11
C GLU A 89 17.41 -7.30 4.45
N GLU A 90 18.63 -6.86 4.79
CA GLU A 90 18.87 -5.96 5.93
C GLU A 90 18.51 -4.51 5.52
N TRP A 91 18.20 -3.66 6.50
CA TRP A 91 17.98 -2.23 6.24
C TRP A 91 19.26 -1.58 5.71
N VAL A 92 19.15 -0.88 4.58
CA VAL A 92 20.24 -0.13 3.94
C VAL A 92 19.87 1.35 3.93
N ILE A 93 20.84 2.21 4.19
CA ILE A 93 20.67 3.66 4.10
C ILE A 93 20.49 4.08 2.63
N ILE A 94 19.56 4.99 2.37
CA ILE A 94 19.44 5.68 1.09
C ILE A 94 20.49 6.80 1.09
N GLU A 95 21.55 6.65 0.31
CA GLU A 95 22.66 7.60 0.31
C GLU A 95 22.21 9.00 -0.16
N GLU A 96 22.82 10.04 0.43
CA GLU A 96 22.64 11.45 0.06
C GLU A 96 21.29 12.11 0.43
N GLU A 97 20.36 11.37 1.05
CA GLU A 97 19.04 11.88 1.48
C GLU A 97 19.04 12.19 2.99
N PHE A 98 19.36 13.45 3.33
CA PHE A 98 19.44 13.93 4.72
C PHE A 98 18.36 14.95 5.12
N GLU A 99 17.45 15.23 4.21
CA GLU A 99 16.33 16.16 4.41
C GLU A 99 15.13 15.42 5.01
N ASP A 100 14.15 16.19 5.48
CA ASP A 100 12.86 15.70 5.97
C ASP A 100 11.94 15.21 4.84
N THR A 101 12.42 15.20 3.59
CA THR A 101 11.71 14.69 2.43
C THR A 101 12.54 13.62 1.72
N LEU A 102 11.85 12.71 1.04
CA LEU A 102 12.44 11.65 0.21
C LEU A 102 11.69 11.60 -1.12
N ASN A 103 12.44 11.55 -2.22
CA ASN A 103 11.88 11.32 -3.55
C ASN A 103 12.62 10.16 -4.22
N ILE A 104 11.93 9.03 -4.44
CA ILE A 104 12.50 7.82 -5.04
C ILE A 104 11.55 7.23 -6.09
N GLU A 105 12.08 6.44 -7.01
CA GLU A 105 11.24 5.64 -7.91
C GLU A 105 10.53 4.53 -7.12
N ALA A 106 9.24 4.33 -7.40
CA ALA A 106 8.45 3.29 -6.76
C ALA A 106 9.03 1.90 -7.09
N VAL A 107 9.17 1.06 -6.06
CA VAL A 107 9.56 -0.35 -6.19
C VAL A 107 8.62 -1.18 -5.34
N ASP A 108 7.96 -2.16 -5.95
CA ASP A 108 6.96 -2.99 -5.28
C ASP A 108 7.54 -3.76 -4.10
N GLY A 109 6.80 -3.77 -2.98
CA GLY A 109 7.20 -4.38 -1.71
C GLY A 109 8.38 -3.69 -1.01
N GLN A 110 8.85 -2.54 -1.51
CA GLN A 110 9.94 -1.81 -0.88
C GLN A 110 9.46 -1.16 0.42
N LYS A 111 10.13 -1.48 1.52
CA LYS A 111 9.85 -0.88 2.83
C LYS A 111 10.77 0.31 3.06
N ILE A 112 10.21 1.40 3.57
CA ILE A 112 10.91 2.64 3.88
C ILE A 112 10.72 2.99 5.35
N LYS A 113 11.77 3.47 6.01
CA LYS A 113 11.67 4.12 7.33
C LYS A 113 12.61 5.31 7.42
N ALA A 114 12.35 6.20 8.37
CA ALA A 114 13.18 7.38 8.63
C ALA A 114 13.66 7.41 10.08
N THR A 115 14.92 7.81 10.28
CA THR A 115 15.53 7.97 11.61
C THR A 115 16.16 9.34 11.73
N PHE A 116 15.87 10.04 12.82
CA PHE A 116 16.42 11.37 13.12
C PHE A 116 17.62 11.25 14.08
N TYR A 117 18.72 11.90 13.72
CA TYR A 117 19.97 11.91 14.48
C TYR A 117 20.34 13.31 14.96
N ASP A 118 20.83 13.39 16.20
CA ASP A 118 21.46 14.62 16.71
C ASP A 118 22.88 14.85 16.14
N GLU A 119 23.53 15.93 16.55
CA GLU A 119 24.91 16.27 16.12
C GLU A 119 25.96 15.21 16.49
N ASP A 120 25.72 14.42 17.54
CA ASP A 120 26.59 13.36 18.04
C ASP A 120 26.27 11.98 17.41
N HIS A 121 25.31 11.93 16.46
CA HIS A 121 24.75 10.72 15.84
C HIS A 121 24.06 9.76 16.81
N ASN A 122 23.42 10.28 17.86
CA ASN A 122 22.47 9.51 18.66
C ASN A 122 21.10 9.53 17.98
N VAL A 123 20.40 8.39 18.02
CA VAL A 123 19.02 8.28 17.50
C VAL A 123 18.08 9.00 18.46
N ILE A 124 17.39 10.01 17.96
CA ILE A 124 16.40 10.79 18.72
C ILE A 124 14.98 10.34 18.39
N ALA A 125 14.70 10.03 17.13
CA ALA A 125 13.39 9.55 16.68
C ALA A 125 13.50 8.52 15.55
N GLU A 126 12.52 7.62 15.44
CA GLU A 126 12.40 6.65 14.35
C GLU A 126 10.92 6.46 13.97
N SER A 127 10.66 6.29 12.66
CA SER A 127 9.32 5.99 12.15
C SER A 127 9.03 4.49 12.17
N GLU A 128 7.75 4.13 12.21
CA GLU A 128 7.36 2.80 11.75
C GLU A 128 7.68 2.66 10.24
N PRO A 129 7.97 1.44 9.74
CA PRO A 129 8.14 1.21 8.32
C PRO A 129 6.84 1.40 7.55
N VAL A 130 6.92 2.06 6.40
CA VAL A 130 5.88 2.06 5.37
C VAL A 130 6.29 1.13 4.23
N GLU A 131 5.33 0.62 3.46
CA GLU A 131 5.57 -0.28 2.33
C GLU A 131 4.99 0.34 1.06
N ILE A 132 5.79 0.33 -0.01
CA ILE A 132 5.38 0.79 -1.33
C ILE A 132 4.73 -0.39 -2.05
N HIS A 133 3.48 -0.21 -2.46
CA HIS A 133 2.75 -1.16 -3.30
C HIS A 133 2.68 -0.62 -4.72
N ILE A 134 3.03 -1.44 -5.71
CA ILE A 134 2.79 -1.09 -7.12
C ILE A 134 1.58 -1.87 -7.63
N ASP A 135 0.62 -1.14 -8.19
CA ASP A 135 -0.50 -1.69 -8.93
C ASP A 135 -0.49 -1.06 -10.33
N ASP A 136 -0.03 -1.80 -11.34
CA ASP A 136 0.03 -1.30 -12.71
C ASP A 136 -1.34 -1.35 -13.38
N HIS A 137 -2.16 -0.36 -13.08
CA HIS A 137 -3.43 -0.10 -13.75
C HIS A 137 -3.27 0.33 -15.23
N ASN A 138 -2.03 0.38 -15.75
CA ASN A 138 -1.77 0.59 -17.18
C ASN A 138 -1.38 -0.71 -17.92
N SER A 139 -1.55 -1.86 -17.26
CA SER A 139 -1.40 -3.15 -17.92
C SER A 139 -2.46 -3.34 -19.02
N ASP A 140 -2.15 -4.19 -19.99
CA ASP A 140 -3.13 -4.60 -21.00
C ASP A 140 -4.40 -5.16 -20.30
N VAL A 141 -4.22 -5.91 -19.19
CA VAL A 141 -5.29 -6.49 -18.37
C VAL A 141 -6.23 -5.41 -17.82
N TYR A 142 -5.70 -4.41 -17.12
CA TYR A 142 -6.51 -3.34 -16.52
C TYR A 142 -7.32 -2.58 -17.59
N ASN A 143 -6.69 -2.35 -18.74
CA ASN A 143 -7.32 -1.72 -19.91
C ASN A 143 -8.32 -2.62 -20.65
N GLY A 144 -8.53 -3.85 -20.17
CA GLY A 144 -9.49 -4.81 -20.71
C GLY A 144 -8.98 -5.65 -21.89
N TYR A 145 -7.66 -5.79 -22.03
CA TYR A 145 -6.98 -6.61 -23.02
C TYR A 145 -6.23 -7.75 -22.34
N PHE A 146 -6.85 -8.92 -22.30
CA PHE A 146 -6.30 -10.13 -21.70
C PHE A 146 -6.74 -11.35 -22.52
N GLU A 147 -6.19 -12.53 -22.29
CA GLU A 147 -6.69 -13.79 -22.86
C GLU A 147 -7.56 -14.52 -21.83
N ASP A 148 -8.50 -15.35 -22.27
CA ASP A 148 -9.38 -16.10 -21.35
C ASP A 148 -8.60 -17.04 -20.42
N GLU A 149 -7.39 -17.44 -20.85
CA GLU A 149 -6.48 -18.32 -20.11
C GLU A 149 -5.86 -17.65 -18.88
N ASP A 150 -5.85 -16.31 -18.85
CA ASP A 150 -5.27 -15.50 -17.77
C ASP A 150 -6.25 -15.29 -16.61
N ILE A 151 -7.54 -15.60 -16.82
CA ILE A 151 -8.61 -15.38 -15.85
C ILE A 151 -8.66 -16.54 -14.86
N ALA A 152 -8.75 -16.23 -13.57
CA ALA A 152 -8.90 -17.21 -12.50
C ALA A 152 -10.02 -16.84 -11.55
N ASP A 153 -10.66 -17.86 -10.97
CA ASP A 153 -11.63 -17.67 -9.89
C ASP A 153 -11.00 -16.89 -8.73
N ARG A 154 -11.78 -16.00 -8.12
CA ARG A 154 -11.36 -15.15 -6.99
C ARG A 154 -12.21 -15.43 -5.77
N ASP A 155 -11.62 -15.20 -4.60
CA ASP A 155 -12.24 -15.41 -3.30
C ASP A 155 -12.71 -14.09 -2.71
N ILE A 156 -13.75 -14.10 -1.86
CA ILE A 156 -14.27 -12.86 -1.25
C ILE A 156 -13.21 -12.12 -0.42
N SER A 157 -12.18 -12.84 0.04
CA SER A 157 -11.03 -12.24 0.71
C SER A 157 -10.32 -11.17 -0.11
N ASP A 158 -10.39 -11.19 -1.44
CA ASP A 158 -9.81 -10.16 -2.31
C ASP A 158 -10.43 -8.77 -2.08
N TRP A 159 -11.67 -8.70 -1.59
CA TRP A 159 -12.41 -7.45 -1.29
C TRP A 159 -12.67 -7.23 0.20
N THR A 160 -12.12 -8.06 1.10
CA THR A 160 -12.32 -7.90 2.55
C THR A 160 -11.78 -6.55 3.03
N GLY A 161 -12.62 -5.79 3.74
CA GLY A 161 -12.33 -4.43 4.20
C GLY A 161 -13.60 -3.63 4.49
N THR A 162 -13.42 -2.39 4.93
CA THR A 162 -14.48 -1.38 4.96
C THR A 162 -14.25 -0.40 3.84
N TRP A 163 -15.32 -0.07 3.11
CA TRP A 163 -15.24 0.68 1.87
C TRP A 163 -16.22 1.84 1.87
N GLN A 164 -15.80 2.98 1.34
CA GLN A 164 -16.58 4.21 1.22
C GLN A 164 -16.95 4.50 -0.24
N SER A 165 -18.19 4.93 -0.47
CA SER A 165 -18.65 5.37 -1.79
C SER A 165 -18.01 6.70 -2.18
N VAL A 166 -17.67 6.86 -3.46
CA VAL A 166 -17.16 8.13 -4.01
C VAL A 166 -18.28 9.14 -4.32
N TYR A 167 -19.54 8.72 -4.31
CA TYR A 167 -20.68 9.57 -4.70
C TYR A 167 -20.86 10.84 -3.84
N PRO A 168 -20.67 10.80 -2.50
CA PRO A 168 -20.67 12.01 -1.68
C PRO A 168 -19.65 13.06 -2.14
N TYR A 169 -18.44 12.65 -2.56
CA TYR A 169 -17.39 13.56 -3.04
C TYR A 169 -17.72 14.15 -4.42
N LEU A 170 -18.38 13.38 -5.28
CA LEU A 170 -18.89 13.92 -6.55
C LEU A 170 -19.94 15.01 -6.27
N THR A 171 -20.91 14.72 -5.40
CA THR A 171 -22.05 15.63 -5.15
C THR A 171 -21.66 16.87 -4.33
N SER A 172 -20.63 16.79 -3.49
CA SER A 172 -20.05 17.95 -2.80
C SER A 172 -19.24 18.86 -3.74
N GLY A 173 -18.80 18.33 -4.88
CA GLY A 173 -17.95 19.01 -5.86
C GLY A 173 -16.46 18.84 -5.60
N GLU A 174 -16.05 17.94 -4.70
CA GLU A 174 -14.65 17.68 -4.39
C GLU A 174 -13.91 16.98 -5.54
N LEU A 175 -14.61 16.24 -6.41
CA LEU A 175 -14.04 15.57 -7.59
C LEU A 175 -13.98 16.44 -8.86
N GLU A 176 -14.31 17.73 -8.79
CA GLU A 176 -14.37 18.59 -9.98
C GLU A 176 -13.05 18.62 -10.77
N GLU A 177 -11.91 18.66 -10.07
CA GLU A 177 -10.59 18.68 -10.70
C GLU A 177 -10.29 17.41 -11.50
N VAL A 178 -10.84 16.26 -11.10
CA VAL A 178 -10.70 15.00 -11.83
C VAL A 178 -11.39 15.10 -13.19
N PHE A 179 -12.60 15.66 -13.24
CA PHE A 179 -13.35 15.81 -14.49
C PHE A 179 -12.76 16.90 -15.39
N GLU A 180 -12.23 17.98 -14.80
CA GLU A 180 -11.47 18.99 -15.53
C GLU A 180 -10.25 18.35 -16.21
N HIS A 181 -9.47 17.55 -15.48
CA HIS A 181 -8.31 16.85 -16.02
C HIS A 181 -8.69 15.86 -17.12
N LYS A 182 -9.70 15.00 -16.91
CA LYS A 182 -10.17 14.07 -17.95
C LYS A 182 -10.64 14.79 -19.23
N ALA A 183 -11.17 16.01 -19.12
CA ALA A 183 -11.57 16.81 -20.27
C ALA A 183 -10.39 17.42 -21.06
N GLU A 184 -9.17 17.47 -20.51
CA GLU A 184 -8.00 18.00 -21.21
C GLU A 184 -7.58 17.11 -22.38
N ASP A 185 -7.62 15.79 -22.18
CA ASP A 185 -7.24 14.76 -23.16
C ASP A 185 -8.42 13.89 -23.66
N GLY A 186 -9.63 14.15 -23.14
CA GLY A 186 -10.83 13.37 -23.41
C GLY A 186 -11.67 13.81 -24.61
N ASP A 187 -12.80 13.10 -24.83
CA ASP A 187 -13.77 13.37 -25.89
C ASP A 187 -14.98 14.19 -25.41
N LYS A 188 -15.06 14.48 -24.11
CA LYS A 188 -16.16 15.21 -23.46
C LYS A 188 -15.66 16.45 -22.73
N THR A 189 -16.58 17.37 -22.47
CA THR A 189 -16.33 18.48 -21.55
C THR A 189 -16.35 18.00 -20.09
N ALA A 190 -15.77 18.78 -19.18
CA ALA A 190 -15.78 18.46 -17.74
C ALA A 190 -17.21 18.25 -17.20
N GLU A 191 -18.17 19.07 -17.64
CA GLU A 191 -19.58 18.93 -17.25
C GLU A 191 -20.21 17.63 -17.78
N GLU A 192 -19.89 17.24 -19.01
CA GLU A 192 -20.37 15.97 -19.58
C GLU A 192 -19.72 14.76 -18.91
N TYR A 193 -18.44 14.83 -18.51
CA TYR A 193 -17.82 13.81 -17.67
C TYR A 193 -18.48 13.74 -16.30
N LYS A 194 -18.71 14.88 -15.66
CA LYS A 194 -19.40 14.95 -14.37
C LYS A 194 -20.80 14.34 -14.44
N GLU A 195 -21.58 14.62 -15.48
CA GLU A 195 -22.91 14.02 -15.67
C GLU A 195 -22.80 12.50 -15.86
N TYR A 196 -21.85 12.04 -16.69
CA TYR A 196 -21.57 10.62 -16.89
C TYR A 196 -21.22 9.89 -15.58
N TYR A 197 -20.26 10.41 -14.82
CA TYR A 197 -19.84 9.85 -13.53
C TYR A 197 -20.92 10.01 -12.45
N ASN A 198 -21.75 11.05 -12.52
CA ASN A 198 -22.88 11.19 -11.60
C ASN A 198 -23.87 10.02 -11.76
N THR A 199 -24.21 9.64 -13.00
CA THR A 199 -25.05 8.47 -13.25
C THR A 199 -24.35 7.18 -12.83
N GLY A 200 -23.06 7.04 -13.15
CA GLY A 200 -22.25 5.88 -12.75
C GLY A 200 -22.21 5.66 -11.24
N TYR A 201 -21.85 6.69 -10.48
CA TYR A 201 -21.60 6.57 -9.05
C TYR A 201 -22.85 6.63 -8.17
N GLU A 202 -24.01 7.03 -8.70
CA GLU A 202 -25.21 7.27 -7.90
C GLU A 202 -25.59 6.04 -7.05
N THR A 203 -25.57 6.22 -5.73
CA THR A 203 -25.98 5.21 -4.76
C THR A 203 -26.40 5.84 -3.44
N THR A 204 -27.22 5.13 -2.67
CA THR A 204 -27.49 5.46 -1.25
C THR A 204 -26.65 4.63 -0.28
N MET A 205 -25.99 3.57 -0.77
CA MET A 205 -25.12 2.72 0.02
C MET A 205 -23.75 3.39 0.14
N ASN A 206 -23.56 4.19 1.21
CA ASN A 206 -22.36 5.01 1.38
C ASN A 206 -21.17 4.19 1.88
N GLU A 207 -21.42 3.07 2.55
CA GLU A 207 -20.38 2.21 3.09
C GLU A 207 -20.74 0.74 2.85
N ILE A 208 -19.72 -0.06 2.54
CA ILE A 208 -19.80 -1.52 2.40
C ILE A 208 -18.75 -2.13 3.32
N GLU A 209 -19.17 -3.03 4.21
CA GLU A 209 -18.25 -3.81 5.05
C GLU A 209 -18.23 -5.25 4.55
N ILE A 210 -17.06 -5.77 4.19
CA ILE A 210 -16.88 -7.12 3.64
C ILE A 210 -15.97 -7.91 4.59
N LYS A 211 -16.47 -9.04 5.09
CA LYS A 211 -15.75 -9.94 6.00
C LYS A 211 -15.23 -11.18 5.28
N GLU A 212 -14.13 -11.74 5.80
CA GLU A 212 -13.51 -12.97 5.25
C GLU A 212 -14.44 -14.18 5.17
N ASP A 213 -15.48 -14.24 6.02
CA ASP A 213 -16.42 -15.36 6.01
C ASP A 213 -17.50 -15.23 4.92
N GLY A 214 -17.52 -14.13 4.16
CA GLY A 214 -18.52 -13.82 3.14
C GLY A 214 -19.70 -13.00 3.65
N THR A 215 -19.65 -12.50 4.90
CA THR A 215 -20.65 -11.56 5.40
C THR A 215 -20.41 -10.18 4.81
N ILE A 216 -21.43 -9.58 4.20
CA ILE A 216 -21.38 -8.24 3.61
C ILE A 216 -22.49 -7.38 4.18
N SER A 217 -22.13 -6.22 4.73
CA SER A 217 -23.05 -5.21 5.25
C SER A 217 -23.12 -4.03 4.28
N PHE A 218 -24.32 -3.61 3.91
CA PHE A 218 -24.57 -2.42 3.08
C PHE A 218 -25.18 -1.34 3.96
N VAL A 219 -24.53 -0.18 4.04
CA VAL A 219 -24.91 0.89 4.96
C VAL A 219 -25.45 2.09 4.17
N SER A 220 -26.69 2.47 4.46
CA SER A 220 -27.38 3.62 3.88
C SER A 220 -27.87 4.55 5.00
N GLY A 221 -27.00 5.47 5.42
CA GLY A 221 -27.31 6.39 6.52
C GLY A 221 -27.30 5.67 7.87
N GLU A 222 -28.46 5.60 8.55
CA GLU A 222 -28.60 4.86 9.81
C GLU A 222 -29.06 3.40 9.61
N ASP A 223 -29.42 3.03 8.39
CA ASP A 223 -29.91 1.70 8.04
C ASP A 223 -28.76 0.81 7.55
N THR A 224 -28.79 -0.45 7.96
CA THR A 224 -27.84 -1.48 7.53
C THR A 224 -28.59 -2.74 7.18
N ILE A 225 -28.31 -3.30 6.00
CA ILE A 225 -28.77 -4.62 5.56
C ILE A 225 -27.56 -5.53 5.41
N THR A 226 -27.68 -6.80 5.80
CA THR A 226 -26.56 -7.74 5.80
C THR A 226 -26.91 -9.04 5.10
N GLY A 227 -26.01 -9.52 4.23
CA GLY A 227 -26.11 -10.83 3.58
C GLY A 227 -24.85 -11.67 3.81
N GLN A 228 -25.00 -12.99 3.76
CA GLN A 228 -23.90 -13.94 3.63
C GLN A 228 -23.87 -14.39 2.17
N TYR A 229 -22.72 -14.27 1.53
CA TYR A 229 -22.56 -14.51 0.11
C TYR A 229 -21.59 -15.66 -0.15
N GLU A 230 -21.91 -16.49 -1.14
CA GLU A 230 -21.04 -17.54 -1.66
C GLU A 230 -20.72 -17.27 -3.13
N TYR A 231 -19.51 -17.64 -3.56
CA TYR A 231 -19.04 -17.40 -4.92
C TYR A 231 -19.86 -18.20 -5.95
N ASP A 232 -20.35 -17.51 -6.98
CA ASP A 232 -21.17 -18.05 -8.09
C ASP A 232 -20.46 -17.87 -9.47
N GLY A 233 -19.13 -17.91 -9.45
CA GLY A 233 -18.30 -17.85 -10.65
C GLY A 233 -18.06 -16.44 -11.17
N TYR A 234 -17.61 -16.36 -12.42
CA TYR A 234 -17.37 -15.09 -13.11
C TYR A 234 -17.99 -15.09 -14.51
N GLU A 235 -18.19 -13.91 -15.07
CA GLU A 235 -18.62 -13.70 -16.45
C GLU A 235 -17.69 -12.70 -17.15
N ILE A 236 -17.36 -12.99 -18.41
CA ILE A 236 -16.55 -12.11 -19.26
C ILE A 236 -17.50 -11.25 -20.08
N LEU A 237 -17.35 -9.93 -19.97
CA LEU A 237 -18.09 -8.96 -20.76
C LEU A 237 -17.20 -8.45 -21.91
N GLU A 238 -17.77 -8.38 -23.11
CA GLU A 238 -17.13 -7.80 -24.28
C GLU A 238 -17.79 -6.44 -24.59
N TYR A 239 -16.99 -5.38 -24.65
CA TYR A 239 -17.49 -4.02 -24.90
C TYR A 239 -17.36 -3.64 -26.38
N GLU A 240 -18.17 -2.67 -26.83
CA GLU A 240 -18.17 -2.23 -28.24
C GLU A 240 -16.80 -1.66 -28.68
N ALA A 241 -16.03 -1.09 -27.75
CA ALA A 241 -14.70 -0.56 -28.02
C ALA A 241 -13.64 -1.67 -28.23
N GLY A 242 -13.98 -2.94 -27.97
CA GLY A 242 -13.13 -4.10 -28.17
C GLY A 242 -12.30 -4.51 -26.95
N ASN A 243 -12.31 -3.70 -25.89
CA ASN A 243 -11.86 -4.11 -24.56
C ASN A 243 -12.92 -4.98 -23.88
N ARG A 244 -12.51 -5.64 -22.79
CA ARG A 244 -13.29 -6.62 -22.04
C ARG A 244 -13.21 -6.34 -20.55
N GLY A 245 -14.14 -6.90 -19.79
CA GLY A 245 -14.14 -6.86 -18.33
C GLY A 245 -14.57 -8.19 -17.74
N VAL A 246 -14.27 -8.42 -16.47
CA VAL A 246 -14.69 -9.63 -15.74
C VAL A 246 -15.57 -9.21 -14.58
N ARG A 247 -16.74 -9.84 -14.45
CA ARG A 247 -17.63 -9.72 -13.29
C ARG A 247 -17.46 -10.93 -12.40
N PHE A 248 -17.05 -10.74 -11.15
CA PHE A 248 -17.00 -11.80 -10.14
C PHE A 248 -18.30 -11.79 -9.35
N ILE A 249 -19.03 -12.91 -9.37
CA ILE A 249 -20.43 -12.98 -8.95
C ILE A 249 -20.52 -13.73 -7.63
N PHE A 250 -21.33 -13.23 -6.72
CA PHE A 250 -21.66 -13.91 -5.48
C PHE A 250 -23.18 -13.93 -5.26
N GLU A 251 -23.70 -15.06 -4.79
CA GLU A 251 -25.12 -15.27 -4.49
C GLU A 251 -25.32 -15.26 -2.97
N GLN A 252 -26.38 -14.60 -2.52
CA GLN A 252 -26.76 -14.59 -1.12
C GLN A 252 -27.29 -15.97 -0.72
N VAL A 253 -26.71 -16.55 0.34
CA VAL A 253 -27.13 -17.85 0.88
C VAL A 253 -27.82 -17.73 2.24
N ASN A 254 -27.68 -16.58 2.91
CA ASN A 254 -28.30 -16.28 4.20
C ASN A 254 -28.28 -14.76 4.47
N GLY A 255 -28.99 -14.30 5.49
CA GLY A 255 -28.99 -12.89 5.92
C GLY A 255 -30.38 -12.28 5.93
N ASP A 256 -30.43 -10.95 5.83
CA ASP A 256 -31.66 -10.18 5.78
C ASP A 256 -32.40 -10.41 4.45
N GLU A 257 -33.73 -10.45 4.50
CA GLU A 257 -34.59 -10.62 3.30
C GLU A 257 -34.51 -9.43 2.33
N ASP A 258 -34.08 -8.26 2.82
CA ASP A 258 -33.95 -7.04 2.02
C ASP A 258 -32.52 -6.86 1.46
N ALA A 259 -31.58 -7.76 1.78
CA ALA A 259 -30.26 -7.76 1.15
C ALA A 259 -30.35 -8.32 -0.28
N PRO A 260 -29.51 -7.86 -1.22
CA PRO A 260 -29.56 -8.31 -2.61
C PRO A 260 -29.32 -9.83 -2.76
N ASP A 261 -30.11 -10.51 -3.59
CA ASP A 261 -29.86 -11.94 -3.85
C ASP A 261 -28.52 -12.17 -4.59
N TYR A 262 -28.09 -11.21 -5.42
CA TYR A 262 -26.83 -11.27 -6.17
C TYR A 262 -26.03 -9.98 -6.05
N ILE A 263 -24.70 -10.13 -5.98
CA ILE A 263 -23.74 -9.05 -6.16
C ILE A 263 -22.68 -9.42 -7.19
N GLN A 264 -22.11 -8.41 -7.85
CA GLN A 264 -21.04 -8.57 -8.82
C GLN A 264 -19.98 -7.50 -8.64
N PHE A 265 -18.72 -7.92 -8.52
CA PHE A 265 -17.56 -7.03 -8.47
C PHE A 265 -16.93 -6.86 -9.86
N SER A 266 -16.49 -5.64 -10.15
CA SER A 266 -15.60 -5.30 -11.26
C SER A 266 -14.55 -4.31 -10.77
N ASP A 267 -13.29 -4.70 -10.77
CA ASP A 267 -12.18 -3.92 -10.18
C ASP A 267 -10.93 -3.95 -11.06
N HIS A 268 -11.09 -4.26 -12.35
CA HIS A 268 -10.02 -4.34 -13.35
C HIS A 268 -8.99 -5.45 -13.13
N ILE A 269 -9.18 -6.29 -12.12
CA ILE A 269 -8.35 -7.45 -11.79
C ILE A 269 -9.04 -8.73 -12.27
N ILE A 270 -8.32 -9.63 -12.94
CA ILE A 270 -8.89 -10.85 -13.55
C ILE A 270 -8.49 -12.16 -12.87
N ALA A 271 -7.63 -12.11 -11.85
CA ALA A 271 -7.10 -13.26 -11.12
C ALA A 271 -6.90 -12.89 -9.63
N PRO A 272 -6.64 -13.85 -8.71
CA PRO A 272 -6.51 -13.57 -7.27
C PRO A 272 -5.51 -12.46 -6.93
N GLU A 273 -6.03 -11.34 -6.45
CA GLU A 273 -5.31 -10.13 -6.07
C GLU A 273 -6.25 -9.21 -5.28
N LYS A 274 -5.67 -8.45 -4.35
CA LYS A 274 -6.42 -7.53 -3.50
C LYS A 274 -6.90 -6.34 -4.33
N SER A 275 -8.17 -5.99 -4.16
CA SER A 275 -8.76 -4.82 -4.82
C SER A 275 -8.23 -3.53 -4.17
N GLY A 276 -7.83 -2.54 -4.98
CA GLY A 276 -7.58 -1.16 -4.53
C GLY A 276 -8.84 -0.28 -4.58
N HIS A 277 -9.73 -0.54 -5.53
CA HIS A 277 -11.09 0.00 -5.60
C HIS A 277 -11.97 -0.95 -6.42
N TYR A 278 -13.29 -0.81 -6.36
CA TYR A 278 -14.20 -1.61 -7.17
C TYR A 278 -15.49 -0.89 -7.56
N HIS A 279 -16.10 -1.37 -8.64
CA HIS A 279 -17.49 -1.16 -8.97
C HIS A 279 -18.33 -2.33 -8.45
N LEU A 280 -19.44 -2.02 -7.77
CA LEU A 280 -20.34 -3.02 -7.20
C LEU A 280 -21.72 -2.92 -7.85
N TYR A 281 -22.20 -4.05 -8.33
CA TYR A 281 -23.55 -4.19 -8.90
C TYR A 281 -24.33 -5.15 -8.01
N TRP A 282 -25.58 -4.83 -7.72
CA TRP A 282 -26.40 -5.66 -6.83
C TRP A 282 -27.87 -5.63 -7.21
N GLY A 283 -28.56 -6.73 -6.94
CA GLY A 283 -29.99 -6.88 -7.18
C GLY A 283 -30.43 -8.34 -7.16
N ASP A 284 -31.69 -8.58 -7.53
CA ASP A 284 -32.31 -9.90 -7.36
C ASP A 284 -32.29 -10.76 -8.66
N ASP A 285 -31.64 -10.26 -9.71
CA ASP A 285 -31.55 -10.92 -11.01
C ASP A 285 -30.10 -10.90 -11.52
N ARG A 286 -29.42 -12.04 -11.39
CA ARG A 286 -28.03 -12.25 -11.82
C ARG A 286 -27.79 -11.84 -13.28
N GLU A 287 -28.69 -12.20 -14.19
CA GLU A 287 -28.51 -11.95 -15.62
C GLU A 287 -28.72 -10.46 -15.95
N ALA A 288 -29.73 -9.84 -15.34
CA ALA A 288 -30.00 -8.42 -15.54
C ALA A 288 -28.82 -7.52 -15.10
N LEU A 289 -28.10 -7.89 -14.04
CA LEU A 289 -26.92 -7.14 -13.58
C LEU A 289 -25.74 -7.17 -14.56
N LEU A 290 -25.66 -8.18 -15.44
CA LEU A 290 -24.64 -8.25 -16.50
C LEU A 290 -24.99 -7.31 -17.67
N GLU A 291 -26.27 -6.93 -17.80
CA GLU A 291 -26.73 -5.96 -18.80
C GLU A 291 -26.62 -4.50 -18.30
N GLU A 292 -26.40 -4.28 -17.00
CA GLU A 292 -26.22 -2.96 -16.39
C GLU A 292 -24.85 -2.36 -16.72
N MET A 293 -24.88 -1.21 -17.39
CA MET A 293 -23.71 -0.49 -17.89
C MET A 293 -23.73 1.01 -17.54
N ASP A 294 -24.84 1.53 -17.02
CA ASP A 294 -25.03 2.96 -16.75
C ASP A 294 -24.71 3.28 -15.28
N HIS A 295 -25.12 2.40 -14.34
CA HIS A 295 -24.89 2.57 -12.90
C HIS A 295 -23.87 1.55 -12.40
N TRP A 296 -22.77 2.06 -11.87
CA TRP A 296 -21.62 1.32 -11.36
C TRP A 296 -21.10 2.00 -10.10
N PRO A 297 -21.86 1.94 -9.00
CA PRO A 297 -21.44 2.49 -7.72
C PRO A 297 -20.04 2.04 -7.36
N THR A 298 -19.19 3.02 -7.01
CA THR A 298 -17.75 2.83 -6.90
C THR A 298 -17.28 3.11 -5.48
N TYR A 299 -16.37 2.26 -5.01
CA TYR A 299 -15.95 2.22 -3.63
C TYR A 299 -14.43 2.14 -3.52
N TYR A 300 -13.88 2.90 -2.57
CA TYR A 300 -12.47 2.89 -2.15
C TYR A 300 -12.37 2.51 -0.66
N PRO A 301 -11.20 2.10 -0.15
CA PRO A 301 -11.01 1.80 1.26
C PRO A 301 -11.40 2.99 2.15
N GLU A 302 -12.06 2.73 3.28
CA GLU A 302 -12.60 3.75 4.21
C GLU A 302 -11.50 4.68 4.78
N ASP A 303 -10.27 4.20 4.88
CA ASP A 303 -9.15 4.94 5.44
C ASP A 303 -8.52 5.95 4.47
N LEU A 304 -8.86 5.90 3.18
CA LEU A 304 -8.39 6.89 2.21
C LEU A 304 -9.09 8.24 2.38
N THR A 305 -8.30 9.30 2.28
CA THR A 305 -8.80 10.67 2.19
C THR A 305 -9.28 11.00 0.78
N VAL A 306 -10.11 12.02 0.65
CA VAL A 306 -10.56 12.50 -0.67
C VAL A 306 -9.39 12.94 -1.57
N ASP A 307 -8.29 13.45 -1.00
CA ASP A 307 -7.11 13.84 -1.78
C ASP A 307 -6.35 12.62 -2.32
N GLU A 308 -6.25 11.54 -1.53
CA GLU A 308 -5.69 10.26 -2.01
C GLU A 308 -6.56 9.62 -3.08
N ILE A 309 -7.88 9.59 -2.90
CA ILE A 309 -8.84 9.09 -3.90
C ILE A 309 -8.71 9.88 -5.21
N LYS A 310 -8.64 11.22 -5.16
CA LYS A 310 -8.47 12.02 -6.39
C LYS A 310 -7.12 11.75 -7.06
N LYS A 311 -6.05 11.61 -6.28
CA LYS A 311 -4.72 11.31 -6.82
C LYS A 311 -4.72 9.99 -7.57
N ASP A 312 -5.43 9.00 -7.06
CA ASP A 312 -5.68 7.73 -7.72
C ASP A 312 -6.51 7.90 -9.01
N MET A 313 -7.68 8.53 -8.90
CA MET A 313 -8.57 8.78 -10.05
C MET A 313 -7.95 9.60 -11.19
N LEU A 314 -6.93 10.42 -10.91
CA LEU A 314 -6.17 11.20 -11.89
C LEU A 314 -5.14 10.36 -12.65
N GLN A 315 -4.78 9.19 -12.14
CA GLN A 315 -3.92 8.22 -12.82
C GLN A 315 -4.70 7.30 -13.77
N HIS A 316 -6.03 7.31 -13.65
CA HIS A 316 -7.02 6.61 -14.49
C HIS A 316 -7.66 7.53 -15.54
#